data_AF-A0A8S8YRE2-F1
#
_entry.id   AF-A0A8S8YRE2-F1
#
_cell.length_a   1.000
_cell.length_b   1.000
_cell.length_c   1.000
_cell.angle_alpha   90.00
_cell.angle_beta   90.00
_cell.angle_gamma   90.00
#
_symmetry.space_group_name_H-M   'P 1'
#
loop_
_entity.id
_entity.type
_entity.pdbx_description
1 polymer ?
#
loop_
_entity_poly.entity_id
_entity_poly.type
_entity_poly.pdbx_seq_one_letter_code
_entity_poly.pdbx_strand_id
1 'polypeptide(L)'
;MTKEFQESLSLFKDKISDCIKSNKSISITTHNDCDGLTSGSIITKALIREGAKCTIRTSKEFSKNVIQSLKTDSRDFHIITDLGGGFGKDLDQTLGDDWIILDHHQISDEEKENQNIINSWKYGINGGLEICAGGMAYYAATALNEKNSDLSEIAVVSALGDRQDKGENKSFTGKNFDIANTAKELGLVEIDLDLLLVGRETRPIAEALAFTSQPFIEGLTWNKESCLSLLKSSGIELKEEGRWRVPSELDDDEKKSLGRNYSKFLTRKKYFRINV
;
A
#
# COMPACT_ATOMS: atom_id res chain seq x y z
N MET A 1 12.52 15.37 -4.09
CA MET A 1 12.96 14.48 -2.99
C MET A 1 13.97 15.26 -2.16
N THR A 2 13.96 15.17 -0.83
CA THR A 2 14.94 15.89 0.00
C THR A 2 16.34 15.28 -0.18
N LYS A 3 17.39 16.07 0.06
CA LYS A 3 18.78 15.62 -0.05
C LYS A 3 19.07 14.45 0.90
N GLU A 4 18.61 14.56 2.15
CA GLU A 4 18.77 13.52 3.18
C GLU A 4 18.09 12.20 2.79
N PHE A 5 16.92 12.27 2.14
CA PHE A 5 16.26 11.06 1.67
C PHE A 5 17.05 10.40 0.52
N GLN A 6 17.56 11.19 -0.43
CA GLN A 6 18.42 10.68 -1.50
C GLN A 6 19.70 10.04 -0.96
N GLU A 7 20.33 10.63 0.05
CA GLU A 7 21.51 10.09 0.73
C GLU A 7 21.21 8.74 1.40
N SER A 8 20.05 8.62 2.08
CA SER A 8 19.62 7.36 2.69
C SER A 8 19.34 6.26 1.65
N LEU A 9 18.74 6.62 0.50
CA LEU A 9 18.53 5.69 -0.61
C LEU A 9 19.84 5.27 -1.28
N SER A 10 20.83 6.17 -1.35
CA SER A 10 22.19 5.84 -1.81
C SER A 10 22.85 4.84 -0.86
N LEU A 11 22.74 5.05 0.46
CA LEU A 11 23.24 4.11 1.46
C LEU A 11 22.62 2.72 1.30
N PHE A 12 21.30 2.64 1.08
CA PHE A 12 20.63 1.37 0.78
C PHE A 12 21.24 0.71 -0.45
N LYS A 13 21.39 1.45 -1.56
CA LYS A 13 22.00 0.95 -2.79
C LYS A 13 23.42 0.42 -2.58
N ASP A 14 24.23 1.13 -1.82
CA ASP A 14 25.62 0.76 -1.55
C ASP A 14 25.68 -0.53 -0.72
N LYS A 15 24.87 -0.65 0.35
CA LYS A 15 24.77 -1.88 1.15
C LYS A 15 24.33 -3.09 0.31
N ILE A 16 23.35 -2.93 -0.58
CA ILE A 16 22.93 -4.01 -1.49
C ILE A 16 24.04 -4.36 -2.48
N SER A 17 24.71 -3.37 -3.06
CA SER A 17 25.82 -3.57 -4.00
C SER A 17 26.97 -4.34 -3.34
N ASP A 18 27.29 -4.02 -2.09
CA ASP A 18 28.33 -4.70 -1.32
C ASP A 18 27.92 -6.13 -0.96
N CYS A 19 26.64 -6.37 -0.66
CA CYS A 19 26.13 -7.72 -0.50
C CYS A 19 26.33 -8.56 -1.77
N ILE A 20 25.99 -8.01 -2.94
CA ILE A 20 26.14 -8.70 -4.23
C ILE A 20 27.62 -8.99 -4.54
N LYS A 21 28.50 -7.97 -4.44
CA LYS A 21 29.95 -8.13 -4.69
C LYS A 21 30.59 -9.14 -3.75
N SER A 22 30.15 -9.18 -2.51
CA SER A 22 30.67 -10.09 -1.47
C SER A 22 29.95 -11.44 -1.45
N ASN A 23 28.99 -11.68 -2.37
CA ASN A 23 28.17 -12.88 -2.44
C ASN A 23 27.45 -13.21 -1.11
N LYS A 24 27.08 -12.17 -0.36
CA LYS A 24 26.25 -12.22 0.84
C LYS A 24 24.80 -12.52 0.46
N SER A 25 24.13 -13.27 1.31
CA SER A 25 22.70 -13.60 1.20
C SER A 25 21.85 -12.67 2.07
N ILE A 26 20.69 -12.27 1.54
CA ILE A 26 19.81 -11.26 2.13
C ILE A 26 18.56 -11.92 2.70
N SER A 27 18.21 -11.64 3.95
CA SER A 27 16.91 -11.95 4.54
C SER A 27 16.01 -10.72 4.47
N ILE A 28 14.78 -10.89 4.03
CA ILE A 28 13.74 -9.87 4.06
C ILE A 28 12.69 -10.30 5.08
N THR A 29 12.41 -9.47 6.08
CA THR A 29 11.35 -9.68 7.07
C THR A 29 10.31 -8.58 6.89
N THR A 30 9.08 -8.94 6.53
CA THR A 30 8.02 -7.96 6.26
C THR A 30 6.77 -8.21 7.08
N HIS A 31 5.94 -7.18 7.28
CA HIS A 31 4.62 -7.35 7.87
C HIS A 31 3.70 -8.23 6.99
N ASN A 32 2.65 -8.80 7.56
CA ASN A 32 1.78 -9.78 6.89
C ASN A 32 0.45 -9.22 6.38
N ASP A 33 0.25 -7.91 6.43
CA ASP A 33 -0.89 -7.24 5.81
C ASP A 33 -0.60 -6.83 4.36
N CYS A 34 -1.49 -6.02 3.78
CA CYS A 34 -1.33 -5.58 2.40
C CYS A 34 -0.06 -4.76 2.20
N ASP A 35 0.24 -3.79 3.08
CA ASP A 35 1.39 -2.87 2.93
C ASP A 35 2.72 -3.60 3.11
N GLY A 36 2.80 -4.50 4.10
CA GLY A 36 3.97 -5.36 4.28
C GLY A 36 4.20 -6.33 3.12
N LEU A 37 3.17 -7.03 2.66
CA LEU A 37 3.33 -8.02 1.58
C LEU A 37 3.80 -7.37 0.27
N THR A 38 3.24 -6.22 -0.09
CA THR A 38 3.68 -5.43 -1.26
C THR A 38 5.09 -4.86 -1.05
N SER A 39 5.40 -4.30 0.12
CA SER A 39 6.76 -3.79 0.45
C SER A 39 7.83 -4.85 0.26
N GLY A 40 7.63 -6.01 0.88
CA GLY A 40 8.56 -7.13 0.77
C GLY A 40 8.66 -7.65 -0.66
N SER A 41 7.54 -7.67 -1.40
CA SER A 41 7.53 -8.09 -2.82
C SER A 41 8.29 -7.13 -3.72
N ILE A 42 8.14 -5.81 -3.52
CA ILE A 42 8.85 -4.76 -4.26
C ILE A 42 10.37 -4.91 -4.07
N ILE A 43 10.83 -5.02 -2.82
CA ILE A 43 12.25 -5.22 -2.52
C ILE A 43 12.75 -6.54 -3.06
N THR A 44 12.01 -7.63 -2.87
CA THR A 44 12.39 -8.95 -3.39
C THR A 44 12.57 -8.91 -4.91
N LYS A 45 11.64 -8.30 -5.64
CA LYS A 45 11.69 -8.18 -7.09
C LYS A 45 12.89 -7.34 -7.55
N ALA A 46 13.16 -6.22 -6.87
CA ALA A 46 14.31 -5.37 -7.15
C ALA A 46 15.63 -6.12 -6.92
N LEU A 47 15.75 -6.84 -5.80
CA LEU A 47 16.95 -7.64 -5.48
C LEU A 47 17.18 -8.77 -6.49
N ILE A 48 16.13 -9.47 -6.91
CA ILE A 48 16.22 -10.52 -7.94
C ILE A 48 16.72 -9.91 -9.26
N ARG A 49 16.25 -8.71 -9.65
CA ARG A 49 16.71 -8.02 -10.86
C ARG A 49 18.18 -7.66 -10.82
N GLU A 50 18.71 -7.33 -9.64
CA GLU A 50 20.14 -7.08 -9.42
C GLU A 50 20.97 -8.36 -9.26
N GLY A 51 20.35 -9.55 -9.30
CA GLY A 51 21.05 -10.83 -9.15
C GLY A 51 21.43 -11.18 -7.71
N ALA A 52 20.81 -10.54 -6.71
CA ALA A 52 21.05 -10.84 -5.31
C ALA A 52 20.39 -12.15 -4.87
N LYS A 53 21.04 -12.85 -3.93
CA LYS A 53 20.47 -14.03 -3.26
C LYS A 53 19.62 -13.58 -2.08
N CYS A 54 18.31 -13.70 -2.17
CA CYS A 54 17.41 -13.25 -1.11
C CYS A 54 16.38 -14.30 -0.70
N THR A 55 15.85 -14.17 0.52
CA THR A 55 14.73 -14.96 1.04
C THR A 55 13.83 -14.05 1.84
N ILE A 56 12.54 -14.06 1.53
CA ILE A 56 11.51 -13.29 2.21
C ILE A 56 10.74 -14.14 3.23
N ARG A 57 10.41 -13.54 4.37
CA ARG A 57 9.52 -14.09 5.40
C ARG A 57 8.58 -13.00 5.90
N THR A 58 7.38 -13.41 6.28
CA THR A 58 6.39 -12.52 6.89
C THR A 58 6.41 -12.68 8.41
N SER A 59 6.24 -11.58 9.14
CA SER A 59 5.96 -11.55 10.57
C SER A 59 4.69 -10.74 10.83
N LYS A 60 3.93 -11.12 11.86
CA LYS A 60 2.76 -10.33 12.30
C LYS A 60 3.17 -9.10 13.11
N GLU A 61 4.29 -9.16 13.80
CA GLU A 61 4.79 -8.08 14.64
C GLU A 61 6.31 -8.12 14.70
N PHE A 62 6.93 -7.00 15.07
CA PHE A 62 8.36 -6.95 15.36
C PHE A 62 8.57 -7.01 16.87
N SER A 63 9.47 -7.88 17.30
CA SER A 63 9.73 -8.11 18.72
C SER A 63 11.17 -8.53 18.95
N LYS A 64 11.61 -8.53 20.22
CA LYS A 64 12.94 -9.03 20.59
C LYS A 64 13.16 -10.48 20.15
N ASN A 65 12.11 -11.29 20.10
CA ASN A 65 12.20 -12.68 19.60
C ASN A 65 12.52 -12.71 18.10
N VAL A 66 11.95 -11.80 17.31
CA VAL A 66 12.30 -11.64 15.89
C VAL A 66 13.78 -11.28 15.79
N ILE A 67 14.27 -10.30 16.55
CA ILE A 67 15.68 -9.88 16.54
C ILE A 67 16.63 -11.05 16.87
N GLN A 68 16.30 -11.86 17.88
CA GLN A 68 17.10 -13.06 18.20
C GLN A 68 17.07 -14.11 17.08
N SER A 69 15.95 -14.23 16.36
CA SER A 69 15.88 -15.10 15.18
C SER A 69 16.74 -14.58 14.03
N LEU A 70 16.87 -13.26 13.86
CA LEU A 70 17.78 -12.66 12.87
C LEU A 70 19.24 -12.95 13.23
N LYS A 71 19.61 -12.85 14.51
CA LYS A 71 20.97 -13.16 14.99
C LYS A 71 21.45 -14.58 14.66
N THR A 72 20.52 -15.53 14.65
CA THR A 72 20.79 -16.96 14.41
C THR A 72 20.49 -17.37 12.98
N ASP A 73 20.09 -16.43 12.14
CA ASP A 73 19.86 -16.63 10.72
C ASP A 73 21.19 -16.91 10.02
N SER A 74 21.18 -17.80 9.03
CA SER A 74 22.37 -18.10 8.24
C SER A 74 22.63 -17.07 7.13
N ARG A 75 21.73 -16.09 6.98
CA ARG A 75 21.84 -15.01 5.99
C ARG A 75 22.62 -13.84 6.58
N ASP A 76 23.33 -13.12 5.71
CA ASP A 76 24.37 -12.17 6.10
C ASP A 76 23.84 -10.74 6.32
N PHE A 77 22.72 -10.38 5.69
CA PHE A 77 22.16 -9.02 5.76
C PHE A 77 20.63 -9.04 5.86
N HIS A 78 20.06 -8.18 6.72
CA HIS A 78 18.64 -8.18 7.03
C HIS A 78 17.93 -6.90 6.58
N ILE A 79 17.01 -7.00 5.62
CA ILE A 79 16.09 -5.92 5.27
C ILE A 79 14.78 -6.16 6.01
N ILE A 80 14.28 -5.13 6.68
CA ILE A 80 13.01 -5.16 7.41
C ILE A 80 12.09 -4.13 6.75
N THR A 81 10.87 -4.54 6.39
CA THR A 81 9.89 -3.64 5.76
C THR A 81 8.58 -3.62 6.53
N ASP A 82 8.00 -2.43 6.68
CA ASP A 82 6.72 -2.21 7.37
C ASP A 82 6.71 -2.67 8.85
N LEU A 83 7.90 -2.73 9.45
CA LEU A 83 8.15 -3.25 10.79
C LEU A 83 9.43 -2.60 11.35
N GLY A 84 9.66 -2.79 12.65
CA GLY A 84 10.96 -2.54 13.27
C GLY A 84 11.15 -1.16 13.89
N GLY A 85 10.24 -0.22 13.66
CA GLY A 85 10.19 1.03 14.43
C GLY A 85 10.17 0.76 15.95
N GLY A 86 11.00 1.47 16.69
CA GLY A 86 11.24 1.30 18.12
C GLY A 86 12.40 0.37 18.48
N PHE A 87 12.99 -0.34 17.52
CA PHE A 87 13.99 -1.40 17.78
C PHE A 87 15.39 -1.13 17.24
N GLY A 88 15.67 0.07 16.72
CA GLY A 88 16.99 0.40 16.14
C GLY A 88 18.18 0.08 17.04
N LYS A 89 18.10 0.42 18.33
CA LYS A 89 19.14 0.12 19.32
C LYS A 89 19.36 -1.39 19.53
N ASP A 90 18.27 -2.15 19.65
CA ASP A 90 18.36 -3.61 19.84
C ASP A 90 18.96 -4.27 18.58
N LEU A 91 18.66 -3.75 17.39
CA LEU A 91 19.23 -4.20 16.12
C LEU A 91 20.72 -3.87 16.01
N ASP A 92 21.14 -2.63 16.31
CA ASP A 92 22.55 -2.24 16.34
C ASP A 92 23.37 -3.14 17.29
N GLN A 93 22.85 -3.39 18.50
CA GLN A 93 23.52 -4.24 19.48
C GLN A 93 23.62 -5.70 19.05
N THR A 94 22.64 -6.18 18.28
CA THR A 94 22.52 -7.61 17.95
C THR A 94 23.18 -7.97 16.62
N LEU A 95 23.03 -7.12 15.61
CA LEU A 95 23.42 -7.36 14.22
C LEU A 95 24.52 -6.40 13.74
N GLY A 96 24.92 -5.42 14.56
CA GLY A 96 25.85 -4.38 14.12
C GLY A 96 25.24 -3.58 12.96
N ASP A 97 25.92 -3.57 11.82
CA ASP A 97 25.52 -2.81 10.63
C ASP A 97 24.86 -3.67 9.53
N ASP A 98 24.68 -4.97 9.78
CA ASP A 98 24.15 -5.94 8.82
C ASP A 98 22.60 -5.94 8.75
N TRP A 99 21.98 -4.76 8.85
CA TRP A 99 20.53 -4.59 8.75
C TRP A 99 20.11 -3.22 8.19
N ILE A 100 18.88 -3.13 7.70
CA ILE A 100 18.23 -1.88 7.28
C ILE A 100 16.70 -1.98 7.40
N ILE A 101 16.04 -0.90 7.81
CA ILE A 101 14.57 -0.77 7.89
C ILE A 101 14.08 0.18 6.78
N LEU A 102 13.00 -0.21 6.10
CA LEU A 102 12.19 0.65 5.23
C LEU A 102 10.77 0.72 5.81
N ASP A 103 10.39 1.86 6.38
CA ASP A 103 9.15 1.96 7.17
C ASP A 103 8.54 3.37 7.11
N HIS A 104 7.30 3.51 7.55
CA HIS A 104 6.53 4.75 7.59
C HIS A 104 5.84 4.99 8.94
N HIS A 105 5.91 4.04 9.88
CA HIS A 105 5.40 4.22 11.23
C HIS A 105 6.11 5.36 11.98
N GLN A 106 5.40 6.00 12.91
CA GLN A 106 6.02 7.04 13.75
C GLN A 106 7.14 6.45 14.60
N ILE A 107 8.29 7.11 14.56
CA ILE A 107 9.49 6.76 15.32
C ILE A 107 9.95 7.91 16.20
N SER A 108 10.71 7.60 17.25
CA SER A 108 11.31 8.60 18.13
C SER A 108 12.37 9.44 17.41
N ASP A 109 12.69 10.63 17.93
CA ASP A 109 13.75 11.47 17.35
C ASP A 109 15.12 10.78 17.41
N GLU A 110 15.36 9.96 18.43
CA GLU A 110 16.58 9.15 18.53
C GLU A 110 16.70 8.14 17.37
N GLU A 111 15.61 7.48 17.00
CA GLU A 111 15.61 6.56 15.86
C GLU A 111 15.80 7.28 14.53
N LYS A 112 15.37 8.55 14.42
CA LYS A 112 15.60 9.35 13.21
C LYS A 112 17.09 9.57 12.96
N GLU A 113 17.94 9.54 13.99
CA GLU A 113 19.40 9.69 13.81
C GLU A 113 20.08 8.41 13.29
N ASN A 114 19.44 7.24 13.43
CA ASN A 114 20.01 5.97 12.95
C ASN A 114 19.93 5.89 11.42
N GLN A 115 21.08 5.71 10.76
CA GLN A 115 21.20 5.66 9.30
C GLN A 115 20.63 4.38 8.68
N ASN A 116 20.58 3.27 9.43
CA ASN A 116 19.95 2.01 9.00
C ASN A 116 18.42 2.06 9.08
N ILE A 117 17.83 3.16 9.56
CA ILE A 117 16.39 3.38 9.52
C ILE A 117 16.08 4.38 8.41
N ILE A 118 15.52 3.89 7.31
CA ILE A 118 14.98 4.73 6.24
C ILE A 118 13.48 4.83 6.46
N ASN A 119 13.08 5.91 7.13
CA ASN A 119 11.69 6.11 7.53
C ASN A 119 11.17 7.49 7.11
N SER A 120 9.93 7.56 6.62
CA SER A 120 9.33 8.78 6.06
C SER A 120 9.40 9.99 6.99
N TRP A 121 9.25 9.79 8.31
CA TRP A 121 9.25 10.86 9.31
C TRP A 121 10.61 11.52 9.50
N LYS A 122 11.71 10.89 9.05
CA LYS A 122 13.04 11.50 9.01
C LYS A 122 13.10 12.63 7.99
N TYR A 123 12.29 12.55 6.95
CA TYR A 123 12.38 13.43 5.78
C TYR A 123 11.23 14.45 5.73
N GLY A 124 10.50 14.61 6.83
CA GLY A 124 9.33 15.49 6.90
C GLY A 124 8.13 15.01 6.08
N ILE A 125 8.06 13.72 5.76
CA ILE A 125 6.96 13.11 5.00
C ILE A 125 6.03 12.40 5.99
N ASN A 126 4.74 12.77 6.00
CA ASN A 126 3.76 12.20 6.91
C ASN A 126 3.45 10.75 6.53
N GLY A 127 3.99 9.79 7.30
CA GLY A 127 3.78 8.37 7.04
C GLY A 127 2.35 7.87 7.22
N GLY A 128 1.45 8.62 7.85
CA GLY A 128 0.04 8.22 7.98
C GLY A 128 -0.87 8.66 6.82
N LEU A 129 -0.32 9.41 5.85
CA LEU A 129 -1.07 10.09 4.80
C LEU A 129 -0.34 10.15 3.46
N GLU A 130 0.93 10.53 3.46
CA GLU A 130 1.68 10.89 2.26
C GLU A 130 2.52 9.76 1.69
N ILE A 131 2.86 8.74 2.49
CA ILE A 131 3.61 7.56 2.04
C ILE A 131 3.40 6.36 2.98
N CYS A 132 3.23 5.18 2.40
CA CYS A 132 3.17 3.88 3.09
C CYS A 132 4.53 3.16 3.05
N ALA A 133 4.69 2.04 3.75
CA ALA A 133 5.92 1.27 3.71
C ALA A 133 6.25 0.78 2.28
N GLY A 134 5.24 0.42 1.49
CA GLY A 134 5.47 0.02 0.09
C GLY A 134 5.92 1.16 -0.79
N GLY A 135 5.51 2.38 -0.47
CA GLY A 135 6.04 3.59 -1.08
C GLY A 135 7.52 3.80 -0.74
N MET A 136 7.91 3.60 0.52
CA MET A 136 9.32 3.65 0.94
C MET A 136 10.14 2.56 0.23
N ALA A 137 9.61 1.34 0.16
CA ALA A 137 10.21 0.23 -0.57
C ALA A 137 10.36 0.51 -2.08
N TYR A 138 9.37 1.16 -2.70
CA TYR A 138 9.42 1.57 -4.10
C TYR A 138 10.53 2.58 -4.38
N TYR A 139 10.72 3.58 -3.51
CA TYR A 139 11.84 4.52 -3.66
C TYR A 139 13.20 3.85 -3.47
N ALA A 140 13.31 2.89 -2.54
CA ALA A 140 14.51 2.07 -2.39
C ALA A 140 14.79 1.21 -3.62
N ALA A 141 13.76 0.56 -4.18
CA ALA A 141 13.87 -0.23 -5.39
C ALA A 141 14.28 0.60 -6.61
N THR A 142 13.69 1.77 -6.81
CA THR A 142 14.04 2.67 -7.92
C THR A 142 15.44 3.26 -7.79
N ALA A 143 15.93 3.49 -6.57
CA ALA A 143 17.31 3.89 -6.32
C ALA A 143 18.34 2.80 -6.69
N LEU A 144 18.00 1.52 -6.49
CA LEU A 144 18.80 0.41 -7.00
C LEU A 144 18.86 0.47 -8.53
N ASN A 145 17.70 0.57 -9.17
CA ASN A 145 17.57 0.54 -10.62
C ASN A 145 16.28 1.23 -11.09
N GLU A 146 16.40 2.20 -11.99
CA GLU A 146 15.27 2.96 -12.54
C GLU A 146 14.23 2.07 -13.26
N LYS A 147 14.64 0.88 -13.72
CA LYS A 147 13.71 -0.12 -14.28
C LYS A 147 12.67 -0.63 -13.28
N ASN A 148 12.88 -0.42 -11.98
CA ASN A 148 11.91 -0.73 -10.95
C ASN A 148 10.76 0.29 -10.86
N SER A 149 10.74 1.31 -11.73
CA SER A 149 9.59 2.20 -11.90
C SER A 149 8.31 1.44 -12.27
N ASP A 150 8.43 0.28 -12.93
CA ASP A 150 7.29 -0.60 -13.22
C ASP A 150 6.63 -1.23 -11.97
N LEU A 151 7.26 -1.13 -10.80
CA LEU A 151 6.69 -1.59 -9.53
C LEU A 151 5.76 -0.55 -8.88
N SER A 152 5.56 0.60 -9.52
CA SER A 152 4.70 1.68 -9.01
C SER A 152 3.25 1.23 -8.85
N GLU A 153 2.74 0.32 -9.69
CA GLU A 153 1.38 -0.23 -9.55
C GLU A 153 1.20 -1.00 -8.23
N ILE A 154 2.21 -1.77 -7.82
CA ILE A 154 2.20 -2.53 -6.57
C ILE A 154 2.34 -1.58 -5.37
N ALA A 155 3.10 -0.50 -5.52
CA ALA A 155 3.19 0.54 -4.50
C ALA A 155 1.86 1.30 -4.32
N VAL A 156 1.08 1.49 -5.40
CA VAL A 156 -0.30 2.02 -5.32
C VAL A 156 -1.21 1.07 -4.55
N VAL A 157 -1.14 -0.25 -4.82
CA VAL A 157 -1.88 -1.26 -4.06
C VAL A 157 -1.53 -1.20 -2.57
N SER A 158 -0.24 -1.00 -2.25
CA SER A 158 0.24 -0.78 -0.88
C SER A 158 -0.47 0.38 -0.20
N ALA A 159 -0.48 1.55 -0.83
CA ALA A 159 -1.08 2.76 -0.28
C ALA A 159 -2.60 2.64 -0.10
N LEU A 160 -3.30 1.93 -1.01
CA LEU A 160 -4.72 1.60 -0.85
C LEU A 160 -4.96 0.62 0.30
N GLY A 161 -4.08 -0.39 0.42
CA GLY A 161 -4.10 -1.39 1.50
C GLY A 161 -4.00 -0.74 2.88
N ASP A 162 -3.12 0.25 3.01
CA ASP A 162 -2.95 1.06 4.21
C ASP A 162 -3.93 2.26 4.31
N ARG A 163 -4.92 2.31 3.40
CA ARG A 163 -6.00 3.31 3.39
C ARG A 163 -5.49 4.76 3.38
N GLN A 164 -4.42 5.04 2.63
CA GLN A 164 -3.81 6.37 2.55
C GLN A 164 -4.47 7.30 1.51
N ASP A 165 -5.54 6.83 0.85
CA ASP A 165 -6.43 7.57 -0.04
C ASP A 165 -7.39 8.50 0.75
N LYS A 166 -6.81 9.36 1.60
CA LYS A 166 -7.52 10.25 2.54
C LYS A 166 -7.66 11.69 2.04
N GLY A 167 -7.20 11.99 0.82
CA GLY A 167 -7.41 13.28 0.17
C GLY A 167 -8.87 13.52 -0.21
N GLU A 168 -9.12 14.68 -0.81
CA GLU A 168 -10.43 14.99 -1.37
C GLU A 168 -10.83 13.93 -2.40
N ASN A 169 -12.09 13.50 -2.39
CA ASN A 169 -12.60 12.43 -3.27
C ASN A 169 -11.78 11.13 -3.22
N LYS A 170 -11.18 10.84 -2.05
CA LYS A 170 -10.32 9.67 -1.85
C LYS A 170 -9.09 9.68 -2.78
N SER A 171 -8.55 10.87 -3.04
CA SER A 171 -7.29 11.01 -3.76
C SER A 171 -6.09 10.68 -2.85
N PHE A 172 -4.97 10.35 -3.48
CA PHE A 172 -3.67 10.38 -2.80
C PHE A 172 -3.15 11.80 -2.66
N THR A 173 -2.24 12.00 -1.70
CA THR A 173 -1.45 13.21 -1.51
C THR A 173 0.02 12.86 -1.35
N GLY A 174 0.90 13.87 -1.35
CA GLY A 174 2.32 13.68 -1.08
C GLY A 174 2.99 12.68 -2.03
N LYS A 175 3.78 11.77 -1.48
CA LYS A 175 4.57 10.81 -2.28
C LYS A 175 3.73 9.72 -2.91
N ASN A 176 2.61 9.32 -2.30
CA ASN A 176 1.68 8.39 -2.92
C ASN A 176 1.10 8.95 -4.23
N PHE A 177 0.84 10.26 -4.29
CA PHE A 177 0.41 10.92 -5.52
C PHE A 177 1.50 10.86 -6.60
N ASP A 178 2.76 11.12 -6.24
CA ASP A 178 3.89 11.01 -7.19
C ASP A 178 4.03 9.58 -7.76
N ILE A 179 3.90 8.56 -6.90
CA ILE A 179 3.97 7.14 -7.30
C ILE A 179 2.80 6.77 -8.21
N ALA A 180 1.58 7.19 -7.85
CA ALA A 180 0.39 6.93 -8.66
C ALA A 180 0.48 7.58 -10.05
N ASN A 181 1.02 8.80 -10.15
CA ASN A 181 1.28 9.42 -11.45
C ASN A 181 2.32 8.67 -12.26
N THR A 182 3.39 8.18 -11.63
CA THR A 182 4.37 7.33 -12.32
C THR A 182 3.71 6.08 -12.91
N ALA A 183 2.87 5.40 -12.12
CA ALA A 183 2.12 4.23 -12.59
C ALA A 183 1.18 4.56 -13.75
N LYS A 184 0.51 5.71 -13.70
CA LYS A 184 -0.36 6.20 -14.77
C LYS A 184 0.42 6.53 -16.04
N GLU A 185 1.55 7.22 -15.93
CA GLU A 185 2.40 7.59 -17.07
C GLU A 185 2.99 6.36 -17.77
N LEU A 186 3.26 5.29 -17.02
CA LEU A 186 3.68 4.00 -17.56
C LEU A 186 2.52 3.15 -18.12
N GLY A 187 1.27 3.61 -18.00
CA GLY A 187 0.08 2.88 -18.46
C GLY A 187 -0.24 1.64 -17.62
N LEU A 188 0.24 1.58 -16.38
CA LEU A 188 0.01 0.44 -15.47
C LEU A 188 -1.31 0.57 -14.70
N VAL A 189 -1.76 1.80 -14.45
CA VAL A 189 -3.01 2.08 -13.76
C VAL A 189 -3.79 3.20 -14.46
N GLU A 190 -5.11 3.13 -14.36
CA GLU A 190 -5.99 4.25 -14.65
C GLU A 190 -6.44 4.89 -13.34
N ILE A 191 -6.51 6.22 -13.32
CA ILE A 191 -6.95 7.00 -12.16
C ILE A 191 -8.17 7.80 -12.60
N ASP A 192 -9.32 7.44 -12.04
CA ASP A 192 -10.62 8.05 -12.33
C ASP A 192 -11.48 8.17 -11.06
N LEU A 193 -12.47 9.05 -11.10
CA LEU A 193 -13.49 9.19 -10.07
C LEU A 193 -14.59 8.15 -10.29
N ASP A 194 -14.68 7.16 -9.40
CA ASP A 194 -15.64 6.07 -9.53
C ASP A 194 -16.34 5.73 -8.20
N LEU A 195 -17.36 4.87 -8.27
CA LEU A 195 -18.04 4.32 -7.10
C LEU A 195 -17.11 3.35 -6.35
N LEU A 196 -16.80 3.66 -5.10
CA LEU A 196 -16.00 2.81 -4.23
C LEU A 196 -16.84 1.70 -3.59
N LEU A 197 -17.11 0.65 -4.38
CA LEU A 197 -17.82 -0.55 -3.92
C LEU A 197 -16.87 -1.70 -3.66
N VAL A 198 -17.07 -2.40 -2.55
CA VAL A 198 -16.29 -3.60 -2.20
C VAL A 198 -16.56 -4.72 -3.20
N GLY A 199 -15.49 -5.35 -3.70
CA GLY A 199 -15.60 -6.45 -4.65
C GLY A 199 -15.99 -6.00 -6.06
N ARG A 200 -15.49 -4.83 -6.49
CA ARG A 200 -15.71 -4.24 -7.83
C ARG A 200 -15.66 -5.26 -8.97
N GLU A 201 -14.71 -6.19 -8.93
CA GLU A 201 -14.51 -7.21 -9.96
C GLU A 201 -15.14 -8.58 -9.65
N THR A 202 -15.54 -8.83 -8.40
CA THR A 202 -15.77 -10.20 -7.90
C THR A 202 -17.12 -10.42 -7.24
N ARG A 203 -17.86 -9.34 -6.94
CA ARG A 203 -19.15 -9.41 -6.25
C ARG A 203 -20.28 -8.92 -7.14
N PRO A 204 -21.43 -9.61 -7.17
CA PRO A 204 -22.63 -9.06 -7.78
C PRO A 204 -22.93 -7.65 -7.27
N ILE A 205 -23.38 -6.74 -8.14
CA ILE A 205 -23.58 -5.32 -7.80
C ILE A 205 -24.40 -5.12 -6.50
N ALA A 206 -25.48 -5.90 -6.33
CA ALA A 206 -26.32 -5.84 -5.13
C ALA A 206 -25.57 -6.23 -3.85
N GLU A 207 -24.66 -7.20 -3.93
CA GLU A 207 -23.83 -7.60 -2.81
C GLU A 207 -22.71 -6.59 -2.55
N ALA A 208 -22.05 -6.11 -3.60
CA ALA A 208 -21.03 -5.07 -3.49
C ALA A 208 -21.58 -3.84 -2.75
N LEU A 209 -22.79 -3.41 -3.11
CA LEU A 209 -23.48 -2.31 -2.42
C LEU A 209 -23.79 -2.63 -0.96
N ALA A 210 -24.36 -3.81 -0.68
CA ALA A 210 -24.73 -4.19 0.68
C ALA A 210 -23.51 -4.37 1.61
N PHE A 211 -22.39 -4.86 1.10
CA PHE A 211 -21.16 -5.09 1.87
C PHE A 211 -20.23 -3.88 1.94
N THR A 212 -20.55 -2.80 1.22
CA THR A 212 -19.83 -1.54 1.38
C THR A 212 -20.27 -0.88 2.68
N SER A 213 -19.38 -0.97 3.69
CA SER A 213 -19.63 -0.50 5.04
C SER A 213 -18.99 0.85 5.36
N GLN A 214 -18.24 1.41 4.43
CA GLN A 214 -17.59 2.72 4.58
C GLN A 214 -17.79 3.53 3.28
N PRO A 215 -18.72 4.49 3.27
CA PRO A 215 -19.60 4.87 4.39
C PRO A 215 -20.65 3.80 4.71
N PHE A 216 -21.08 3.74 5.98
CA PHE A 216 -22.27 2.99 6.36
C PHE A 216 -23.51 3.77 5.89
N ILE A 217 -24.44 3.08 5.24
CA ILE A 217 -25.66 3.68 4.70
C ILE A 217 -26.86 3.01 5.36
N GLU A 218 -27.60 3.78 6.14
CA GLU A 218 -28.81 3.31 6.79
C GLU A 218 -29.82 2.79 5.75
N GLY A 219 -30.25 1.54 5.91
CA GLY A 219 -31.22 0.88 5.03
C GLY A 219 -30.62 0.14 3.82
N LEU A 220 -29.34 0.36 3.49
CA LEU A 220 -28.66 -0.37 2.40
C LEU A 220 -27.54 -1.28 2.91
N THR A 221 -26.65 -0.78 3.76
CA THR A 221 -25.52 -1.58 4.26
C THR A 221 -26.06 -2.78 5.06
N TRP A 222 -25.54 -3.97 4.74
CA TRP A 222 -26.00 -5.29 5.21
C TRP A 222 -27.43 -5.69 4.78
N ASN A 223 -28.08 -4.94 3.90
CA ASN A 223 -29.42 -5.24 3.41
C ASN A 223 -29.43 -5.48 1.89
N LYS A 224 -29.20 -6.74 1.50
CA LYS A 224 -29.16 -7.17 0.09
C LYS A 224 -30.49 -6.94 -0.63
N GLU A 225 -31.62 -7.10 0.04
CA GLU A 225 -32.96 -6.94 -0.56
C GLU A 225 -33.26 -5.48 -0.90
N SER A 226 -32.91 -4.56 0.01
CA SER A 226 -33.00 -3.12 -0.25
C SER A 226 -32.07 -2.68 -1.37
N CYS A 227 -30.83 -3.19 -1.40
CA CYS A 227 -29.88 -2.92 -2.48
C CYS A 227 -30.41 -3.42 -3.84
N LEU A 228 -30.98 -4.63 -3.87
CA LEU A 228 -31.59 -5.19 -5.08
C LEU A 228 -32.76 -4.33 -5.57
N SER A 229 -33.62 -3.89 -4.65
CA SER A 229 -34.76 -3.03 -4.95
C SER A 229 -34.33 -1.67 -5.48
N LEU A 230 -33.28 -1.08 -4.88
CA LEU A 230 -32.69 0.17 -5.32
C LEU A 230 -32.15 0.06 -6.76
N LEU A 231 -31.38 -0.99 -7.05
CA LEU A 231 -30.79 -1.19 -8.37
C LEU A 231 -31.87 -1.38 -9.45
N LYS A 232 -32.90 -2.19 -9.16
CA LYS A 232 -34.07 -2.35 -10.06
C LYS A 232 -34.78 -1.02 -10.31
N SER A 233 -35.00 -0.22 -9.26
CA SER A 233 -35.63 1.10 -9.40
C SER A 233 -34.75 2.12 -10.14
N SER A 234 -33.45 1.88 -10.20
CA SER A 234 -32.47 2.71 -10.93
C SER A 234 -32.36 2.32 -12.41
N GLY A 235 -33.10 1.29 -12.86
CA GLY A 235 -33.07 0.81 -14.23
C GLY A 235 -31.83 -0.01 -14.59
N ILE A 236 -31.07 -0.48 -13.60
CA ILE A 236 -29.81 -1.19 -13.82
C ILE A 236 -30.10 -2.67 -14.10
N GLU A 237 -29.58 -3.15 -15.22
CA GLU A 237 -29.63 -4.58 -15.53
C GLU A 237 -28.66 -5.34 -14.64
N LEU A 238 -29.14 -6.34 -13.91
CA LEU A 238 -28.33 -7.02 -12.90
C LEU A 238 -27.66 -8.28 -13.42
N LYS A 239 -28.05 -8.73 -14.60
CA LYS A 239 -27.56 -9.96 -15.20
C LYS A 239 -27.31 -9.77 -16.67
N GLU A 240 -26.27 -10.43 -17.14
CA GLU A 240 -25.92 -10.55 -18.55
C GLU A 240 -25.69 -12.05 -18.82
N GLU A 241 -26.36 -12.60 -19.83
CA GLU A 241 -26.30 -14.03 -20.18
C GLU A 241 -26.53 -15.00 -18.98
N GLY A 242 -27.36 -14.58 -18.02
CA GLY A 242 -27.67 -15.37 -16.82
C GLY A 242 -26.65 -15.25 -15.67
N ARG A 243 -25.47 -14.66 -15.92
CA ARG A 243 -24.46 -14.32 -14.91
C ARG A 243 -24.83 -13.01 -14.22
N TRP A 244 -24.55 -12.90 -12.91
CA TRP A 244 -24.68 -11.64 -12.20
C TRP A 244 -23.58 -10.66 -12.60
N ARG A 245 -23.98 -9.44 -12.97
CA ARG A 245 -23.05 -8.36 -13.26
C ARG A 245 -22.35 -7.87 -11.99
N VAL A 246 -21.13 -7.38 -12.16
CA VAL A 246 -20.27 -6.81 -11.10
C VAL A 246 -20.14 -5.28 -11.28
N PRO A 247 -19.73 -4.51 -10.24
CA PRO A 247 -19.64 -3.05 -10.34
C PRO A 247 -18.76 -2.52 -11.48
N SER A 248 -17.68 -3.21 -11.87
CA SER A 248 -16.83 -2.78 -12.98
C SER A 248 -17.52 -2.77 -14.35
N GLU A 249 -18.66 -3.43 -14.45
CA GLU A 249 -19.44 -3.52 -15.69
C GLU A 249 -20.52 -2.44 -15.79
N LEU A 250 -20.68 -1.58 -14.77
CA LEU A 250 -21.61 -0.44 -14.82
C LEU A 250 -21.06 0.63 -15.77
N ASP A 251 -21.92 1.13 -16.65
CA ASP A 251 -21.60 2.30 -17.48
C ASP A 251 -21.80 3.63 -16.72
N ASP A 252 -21.38 4.74 -17.32
CA ASP A 252 -21.47 6.07 -16.69
C ASP A 252 -22.91 6.52 -16.41
N ASP A 253 -23.87 6.12 -17.24
CA ASP A 253 -25.27 6.49 -17.07
C ASP A 253 -25.92 5.67 -15.95
N GLU A 254 -25.58 4.39 -15.85
CA GLU A 254 -25.92 3.52 -14.74
C GLU A 254 -25.31 4.01 -13.43
N LYS A 255 -24.02 4.40 -13.43
CA LYS A 255 -23.33 4.98 -12.26
C LYS A 255 -24.01 6.28 -11.81
N LYS A 256 -24.34 7.18 -12.74
CA LYS A 256 -25.09 8.43 -12.44
C LYS A 256 -26.49 8.12 -11.91
N SER A 257 -27.19 7.16 -12.50
CA SER A 257 -28.53 6.73 -12.05
C SER A 257 -28.48 6.17 -10.62
N LEU A 258 -27.50 5.31 -10.35
CA LEU A 258 -27.25 4.76 -9.03
C LEU A 258 -26.92 5.88 -8.03
N GLY A 259 -26.00 6.78 -8.35
CA GLY A 259 -25.63 7.91 -7.50
C GLY A 259 -26.82 8.80 -7.12
N ARG A 260 -27.70 9.13 -8.07
CA ARG A 260 -28.94 9.89 -7.81
C ARG A 260 -29.87 9.16 -6.84
N ASN A 261 -30.12 7.87 -7.03
CA ASN A 261 -31.01 7.12 -6.15
C ASN A 261 -30.39 6.83 -4.78
N TYR A 262 -29.08 6.60 -4.75
CA TYR A 262 -28.28 6.41 -3.56
C TYR A 262 -28.29 7.64 -2.65
N SER A 263 -28.25 8.86 -3.22
CA SER A 263 -28.31 10.11 -2.45
C SER A 263 -29.55 10.24 -1.53
N LYS A 264 -30.66 9.59 -1.88
CA LYS A 264 -31.90 9.56 -1.08
C LYS A 264 -31.71 8.87 0.28
N PHE A 265 -30.76 7.94 0.38
CA PHE A 265 -30.42 7.26 1.62
C PHE A 265 -29.43 8.05 2.48
N LEU A 266 -28.65 8.94 1.87
CA LEU A 266 -27.71 9.82 2.57
C LEU A 266 -28.40 10.99 3.30
N THR A 267 -29.62 11.35 2.88
CA THR A 267 -30.38 12.49 3.43
C THR A 267 -30.95 12.30 4.85
N ARG A 268 -30.69 11.17 5.53
CA ARG A 268 -31.16 10.96 6.92
C ARG A 268 -30.22 11.42 8.04
N LYS A 269 -28.99 11.88 7.77
CA LYS A 269 -28.25 12.84 8.64
C LYS A 269 -26.94 13.30 8.00
N LYS A 270 -26.73 14.61 8.02
CA LYS A 270 -25.59 15.42 7.56
C LYS A 270 -24.21 14.74 7.65
N TYR A 271 -23.76 13.97 6.67
CA TYR A 271 -22.35 13.87 6.28
C TYR A 271 -22.31 13.43 4.81
N PHE A 272 -21.58 14.19 3.98
CA PHE A 272 -21.35 14.01 2.53
C PHE A 272 -22.40 14.60 1.57
N ARG A 273 -22.03 15.74 0.97
CA ARG A 273 -22.50 16.16 -0.35
C ARG A 273 -21.69 15.40 -1.38
N ILE A 274 -22.36 14.65 -2.24
CA ILE A 274 -21.79 14.23 -3.53
C ILE A 274 -21.99 15.42 -4.46
N ASN A 275 -20.89 16.05 -4.89
CA ASN A 275 -20.93 16.93 -6.06
C ASN A 275 -20.65 16.04 -7.28
N VAL A 276 -21.57 16.10 -8.24
CA VAL A 276 -21.50 15.45 -9.55
C VAL A 276 -20.49 16.16 -10.42
#